data_AF-A0A1Y2BMY3-F1
#
_entry.id   AF-A0A1Y2BMY3-F1
#
_cell.length_a   1.000
_cell.length_b   1.000
_cell.length_c   1.000
_cell.angle_alpha   90.00
_cell.angle_beta   90.00
_cell.angle_gamma   90.00
#
_symmetry.space_group_name_H-M   'P 1'
#
loop_
_entity.id
_entity.type
_entity.pdbx_description
1 polymer ?
#
loop_
_entity_poly.entity_id
_entity_poly.type
_entity_poly.pdbx_seq_one_letter_code
_entity_poly.pdbx_strand_id
1 'polypeptide(L)'
;MEVIKLFNITQQGTVYISNFDVRNSGKLYRACGNCKSGYQGKRAVVMTNVTATNVNTLVGINKNFGDTATLKNVKVNNGHVCQLFKGNKNGKEPTKLERKCESNNISSCVCK
;
A
#
# COMPACT_ATOMS: atom_id res chain seq x y z
N MET A 1 -13.44 -5.75 12.99
CA MET A 1 -12.05 -6.18 12.78
C MET A 1 -11.25 -4.98 12.33
N GLU A 2 -10.45 -4.42 13.23
CA GLU A 2 -9.65 -3.23 12.95
C GLU A 2 -8.47 -3.63 12.06
N VAL A 3 -8.35 -2.97 10.90
CA VAL A 3 -7.27 -3.26 9.96
C VAL A 3 -6.00 -2.63 10.51
N ILE A 4 -5.15 -3.43 11.16
CA ILE A 4 -3.82 -2.99 11.61
C ILE A 4 -3.05 -2.47 10.39
N LYS A 5 -2.62 -1.20 10.44
CA LYS A 5 -1.78 -0.54 9.44
C LYS A 5 -0.45 -0.22 10.11
N LEU A 6 0.65 -0.79 9.62
CA LEU A 6 1.97 -0.54 10.23
C LEU A 6 2.50 0.86 9.87
N PHE A 7 2.43 1.23 8.59
CA PHE A 7 2.79 2.56 8.12
C PHE A 7 1.56 3.26 7.52
N ASN A 8 1.16 4.37 8.15
CA ASN A 8 0.09 5.25 7.67
C ASN A 8 0.65 6.63 7.32
N ILE A 9 0.73 6.95 6.02
CA ILE A 9 1.40 8.16 5.55
C ILE A 9 0.35 9.21 5.15
N THR A 10 0.37 10.34 5.85
CA THR A 10 -0.55 11.45 5.67
C THR A 10 0.04 12.56 4.81
N GLN A 11 1.37 12.76 4.80
CA GLN A 11 2.03 13.78 3.99
C GLN A 11 2.52 13.27 2.63
N GLN A 12 2.91 14.17 1.74
CA GLN A 12 3.56 13.84 0.47
C GLN A 12 4.98 13.34 0.71
N GLY A 13 5.47 12.45 -0.16
CA GLY A 13 6.83 11.94 -0.07
C GLY A 13 6.96 10.48 -0.47
N THR A 14 8.18 9.97 -0.35
CA THR A 14 8.52 8.57 -0.64
C THR A 14 8.88 7.86 0.65
N VAL A 15 8.24 6.74 0.92
CA VAL A 15 8.61 5.84 2.01
C VAL A 15 9.43 4.68 1.47
N TYR A 16 10.55 4.39 2.11
CA TYR A 16 11.40 3.25 1.80
C TYR A 16 11.26 2.22 2.91
N ILE A 17 10.90 0.98 2.55
CA ILE A 17 10.81 -0.15 3.47
C ILE A 17 11.70 -1.25 2.93
N SER A 18 12.75 -1.59 3.68
CA SER A 18 13.76 -2.54 3.24
C SER A 18 14.01 -3.62 4.29
N ASN A 19 14.22 -4.85 3.86
CA ASN A 19 14.57 -5.99 4.72
C ASN A 19 13.59 -6.17 5.90
N PHE A 20 12.29 -6.16 5.60
CA PHE A 20 11.23 -6.17 6.60
C PHE A 20 10.39 -7.44 6.50
N ASP A 21 10.02 -8.01 7.65
CA ASP A 21 9.11 -9.14 7.76
C ASP A 21 7.84 -8.72 8.51
N VAL A 22 6.68 -8.93 7.89
CA VAL A 22 5.38 -8.66 8.49
C VAL A 22 4.54 -9.94 8.55
N ARG A 23 3.91 -10.18 9.70
CA ARG A 23 2.99 -11.30 9.91
C ARG A 23 1.65 -10.82 10.47
N ASN A 24 0.55 -11.49 10.09
CA ASN A 24 -0.78 -11.33 10.68
C ASN A 24 -1.26 -9.87 10.75
N SER A 25 -1.11 -9.13 9.65
CA SER A 25 -1.40 -7.70 9.60
C SER A 25 -2.49 -7.36 8.58
N GLY A 26 -3.26 -6.31 8.86
CA GLY A 26 -4.24 -5.83 7.91
C GLY A 26 -3.57 -5.29 6.64
N LYS A 27 -2.68 -4.32 6.80
CA LYS A 27 -1.86 -3.74 5.73
C LYS A 27 -0.48 -3.31 6.23
N LEU A 28 0.57 -3.53 5.44
CA LEU A 28 1.89 -2.98 5.77
C LEU A 28 1.92 -1.47 5.49
N TYR A 29 1.48 -1.07 4.30
CA TYR A 29 1.46 0.34 3.88
C TYR A 29 0.08 0.76 3.36
N ARG A 30 -0.40 1.92 3.81
CA ARG A 30 -1.58 2.58 3.24
C ARG A 30 -1.34 4.08 3.10
N ALA A 31 -1.39 4.58 1.87
CA ALA A 31 -1.50 6.01 1.62
C ALA A 31 -2.84 6.53 2.16
N CYS A 32 -2.89 7.69 2.81
CA CYS A 32 -4.16 8.18 3.32
C CYS A 32 -5.17 8.40 2.18
N GLY A 33 -6.36 7.80 2.27
CA GLY A 33 -7.36 7.86 1.21
C GLY A 33 -8.50 8.83 1.47
N ASN A 34 -8.66 9.30 2.70
CA ASN A 34 -9.79 10.14 3.15
C ASN A 34 -9.34 11.34 4.00
N CYS A 35 -8.04 11.64 4.03
CA CYS A 35 -7.51 12.81 4.71
C CYS A 35 -8.07 14.11 4.10
N LYS A 36 -8.14 15.16 4.93
CA LYS A 36 -8.56 16.50 4.52
C LYS A 36 -7.70 17.03 3.37
N SER A 37 -8.25 17.94 2.57
CA SER A 37 -7.67 18.42 1.30
C SER A 37 -6.18 18.81 1.38
N GLY A 38 -5.75 19.50 2.44
CA GLY A 38 -4.36 19.95 2.61
C GLY A 38 -3.34 18.84 2.84
N TYR A 39 -3.79 17.63 3.18
CA TYR A 39 -2.91 16.46 3.40
C TYR A 39 -3.00 15.47 2.26
N GLN A 40 -3.75 15.75 1.19
CA GLN A 40 -3.87 14.84 0.04
C GLN A 40 -2.95 15.25 -1.08
N GLY A 41 -2.08 14.33 -1.50
CA GLY A 41 -1.15 14.51 -2.60
C GLY A 41 -0.50 13.20 -3.00
N LYS A 42 0.42 13.28 -3.97
CA LYS A 42 1.14 12.14 -4.51
C LYS A 42 2.06 11.52 -3.46
N ARG A 43 1.94 10.22 -3.24
CA ARG A 43 2.79 9.45 -2.33
C ARG A 43 3.43 8.30 -3.07
N ALA A 44 4.68 8.03 -2.74
CA ALA A 44 5.39 6.87 -3.26
C ALA A 44 5.80 5.95 -2.11
N VAL A 45 5.83 4.66 -2.39
CA VAL A 45 6.47 3.68 -1.51
C VAL A 45 7.38 2.79 -2.34
N VAL A 46 8.56 2.51 -1.80
CA VAL A 46 9.52 1.59 -2.38
C VAL A 46 9.77 0.49 -1.35
N MET A 47 9.42 -0.76 -1.69
CA MET A 47 9.63 -1.93 -0.84
C MET A 47 10.70 -2.82 -1.45
N THR A 48 11.75 -3.12 -0.68
CA THR A 48 12.85 -3.99 -1.12
C THR A 48 13.08 -5.12 -0.12
N ASN A 49 13.17 -6.37 -0.57
CA ASN A 49 13.42 -7.52 0.32
C ASN A 49 12.39 -7.61 1.46
N VAL A 50 11.10 -7.55 1.13
CA VAL A 50 10.01 -7.61 2.13
C VAL A 50 9.32 -8.96 2.08
N THR A 51 9.14 -9.60 3.23
CA THR A 51 8.31 -10.81 3.35
C THR A 51 7.05 -10.49 4.13
N ALA A 52 5.90 -10.83 3.57
CA ALA A 52 4.62 -10.68 4.23
C ALA A 52 3.90 -12.01 4.32
N THR A 53 3.39 -12.35 5.50
CA THR A 53 2.65 -13.59 5.75
C THR A 53 1.32 -13.29 6.42
N ASN A 54 0.22 -13.86 5.90
CA ASN A 54 -1.14 -13.65 6.41
C ASN A 54 -1.47 -12.16 6.50
N VAL A 55 -1.39 -11.46 5.37
CA VAL A 55 -1.76 -10.05 5.27
C VAL A 55 -2.99 -9.88 4.39
N ASN A 56 -3.92 -9.00 4.74
CA ASN A 56 -5.07 -8.77 3.82
C ASN A 56 -4.61 -8.09 2.53
N THR A 57 -3.73 -7.09 2.65
CA THR A 57 -3.12 -6.41 1.51
C THR A 57 -1.77 -5.83 1.93
N LEU A 58 -0.68 -6.14 1.22
CA LEU A 58 0.63 -5.57 1.52
C LEU A 58 0.63 -4.04 1.37
N VAL A 59 0.24 -3.53 0.20
CA VAL A 59 0.29 -2.09 -0.12
C VAL A 59 -1.05 -1.58 -0.68
N GLY A 60 -1.53 -0.44 -0.17
CA GLY A 60 -2.72 0.25 -0.66
C GLY A 60 -2.43 1.69 -1.09
N ILE A 61 -2.62 1.97 -2.38
CA ILE A 61 -2.32 3.28 -2.99
C ILE A 61 -3.55 3.92 -3.65
N ASN A 62 -3.59 5.24 -3.79
CA ASN A 62 -4.69 5.95 -4.44
C ASN A 62 -4.36 6.30 -5.90
N LYS A 63 -5.09 5.70 -6.84
CA LYS A 63 -4.88 5.88 -8.29
C LYS A 63 -5.09 7.34 -8.73
N ASN A 64 -6.13 7.99 -8.21
CA ASN A 64 -6.50 9.35 -8.58
C ASN A 64 -5.58 10.45 -8.00
N PHE A 65 -4.75 10.13 -6.99
CA PHE A 65 -3.72 11.05 -6.49
C PHE A 65 -2.33 10.80 -7.11
N GLY A 66 -2.24 9.83 -8.04
CA GLY A 66 -0.99 9.47 -8.71
C GLY A 66 0.00 8.74 -7.81
N ASP A 67 -0.48 8.10 -6.74
CA ASP A 67 0.36 7.34 -5.83
C ASP A 67 1.02 6.17 -6.57
N THR A 68 2.24 5.80 -6.17
CA THR A 68 2.97 4.68 -6.76
C THR A 68 3.57 3.77 -5.70
N ALA A 69 3.56 2.46 -5.95
CA ALA A 69 4.29 1.50 -5.14
C ALA A 69 5.26 0.69 -6.01
N THR A 70 6.55 0.81 -5.73
CA THR A 70 7.60 0.04 -6.39
C THR A 70 8.03 -1.09 -5.47
N LEU A 71 7.93 -2.33 -5.93
CA LEU A 71 8.23 -3.54 -5.18
C LEU A 71 9.41 -4.25 -5.84
N LYS A 72 10.42 -4.61 -5.05
CA LYS A 72 11.59 -5.36 -5.51
C LYS A 72 11.90 -6.49 -4.52
N ASN A 73 12.00 -7.71 -5.01
CA ASN A 73 12.23 -8.91 -4.18
C ASN A 73 11.27 -8.99 -2.97
N VAL A 74 9.97 -9.00 -3.26
CA VAL A 74 8.92 -9.08 -2.24
C VAL A 74 8.28 -10.45 -2.28
N LYS A 75 8.05 -11.06 -1.11
CA LYS A 75 7.33 -12.33 -0.98
C LYS A 75 6.05 -12.10 -0.20
N VAL A 76 4.93 -12.58 -0.72
CA VAL A 76 3.63 -12.52 -0.05
C VAL A 76 3.05 -13.92 0.06
N ASN A 77 2.97 -14.41 1.29
CA ASN A 77 2.35 -15.68 1.63
C ASN A 77 0.97 -15.40 2.19
N ASN A 78 -0.09 -15.80 1.49
CA ASN A 78 -1.48 -15.59 1.89
C ASN A 78 -1.84 -14.10 2.08
N GLY A 79 -2.14 -13.44 0.96
CA GLY A 79 -2.55 -12.04 0.94
C GLY A 79 -2.55 -11.42 -0.46
N HIS A 80 -3.07 -10.20 -0.57
CA HIS A 80 -2.96 -9.42 -1.81
C HIS A 80 -1.73 -8.53 -1.79
N VAL A 81 -1.14 -8.29 -2.96
CA VAL A 81 0.08 -7.51 -3.06
C VAL A 81 -0.27 -6.03 -3.10
N CYS A 82 -0.87 -5.57 -4.19
CA CYS A 82 -1.25 -4.17 -4.33
C CYS A 82 -2.75 -4.00 -4.57
N GLN A 83 -3.39 -3.18 -3.75
CA GLN A 83 -4.78 -2.75 -3.94
C GLN A 83 -4.82 -1.27 -4.34
N LEU A 84 -5.44 -0.97 -5.48
CA LEU A 84 -5.72 0.41 -5.88
C LEU A 84 -7.02 0.90 -5.21
N PHE A 85 -7.03 2.18 -4.87
CA PHE A 85 -8.18 2.89 -4.32
C PHE A 85 -8.44 4.18 -5.08
N LYS A 86 -9.69 4.64 -5.06
CA LYS A 86 -10.07 6.02 -5.38
C LYS A 86 -10.20 6.80 -4.07
N GLY A 87 -9.19 7.60 -3.76
CA GLY A 87 -9.18 8.48 -2.58
C GLY A 87 -10.12 9.67 -2.74
N ASN A 88 -10.48 10.29 -1.63
CA ASN A 88 -11.30 11.49 -1.54
C ASN A 88 -10.73 12.47 -0.50
N LYS A 89 -11.37 13.65 -0.42
CA LYS A 89 -10.97 14.76 0.46
C LYS A 89 -12.05 15.13 1.48
N ASN A 90 -13.11 14.33 1.59
CA ASN A 90 -14.32 14.63 2.36
C ASN A 90 -14.52 13.70 3.57
N GLY A 91 -13.49 12.93 3.95
CA GLY A 91 -13.56 12.02 5.09
C GLY A 91 -14.29 10.70 4.83
N LYS A 92 -14.97 10.53 3.70
CA LYS A 92 -15.65 9.27 3.36
C LYS A 92 -14.63 8.16 3.12
N GLU A 93 -15.02 6.90 3.31
CA GLU A 93 -14.11 5.79 3.03
C GLU A 93 -13.75 5.72 1.52
N PRO A 94 -12.48 5.46 1.17
CA PRO A 94 -12.04 5.36 -0.23
C PRO A 94 -12.64 4.13 -0.93
N THR A 95 -13.03 4.28 -2.20
CA THR A 95 -13.55 3.17 -2.99
C THR A 95 -12.40 2.24 -3.41
N LYS A 96 -12.58 0.92 -3.23
CA LYS A 96 -11.66 -0.10 -3.75
C LYS A 96 -11.78 -0.19 -5.27
N LEU A 97 -10.65 -0.33 -5.95
CA LEU A 97 -10.57 -0.54 -7.39
C LEU A 97 -9.97 -1.95 -7.66
N GLU A 98 -9.24 -2.07 -8.77
CA GLU A 98 -8.49 -3.26 -9.17
C GLU A 98 -7.30 -3.56 -8.25
N ARG A 99 -6.82 -4.81 -8.32
CA ARG A 99 -5.58 -5.27 -7.69
C ARG A 99 -4.49 -5.45 -8.75
N LYS A 100 -3.23 -5.36 -8.31
CA LYS A 100 -2.05 -5.51 -9.18
C LYS A 100 -0.95 -6.31 -8.49
N CYS A 101 -0.07 -6.86 -9.32
CA CYS A 101 1.08 -7.66 -8.89
C CYS A 101 0.67 -8.94 -8.13
N GLU A 102 -0.46 -9.58 -8.46
CA GLU A 102 -0.96 -10.78 -7.77
C GLU A 102 -0.07 -12.01 -8.07
N SER A 103 1.05 -12.09 -7.35
CA SER A 103 2.00 -13.21 -7.32
C SER A 103 2.54 -13.36 -5.91
N ASN A 104 2.86 -14.58 -5.50
CA ASN A 104 3.45 -14.84 -4.19
C ASN A 104 4.94 -14.45 -4.11
N ASN A 105 5.64 -14.40 -5.25
CA ASN A 105 7.04 -14.00 -5.33
C ASN A 105 7.19 -12.92 -6.40
N ILE A 106 7.51 -11.71 -5.99
CA ILE A 106 7.62 -10.51 -6.83
C ILE A 106 9.10 -10.13 -6.92
N SER A 107 9.75 -10.43 -8.05
CA SER A 107 11.11 -9.97 -8.31
C SER A 107 11.16 -8.46 -8.53
N SER A 108 10.23 -7.94 -9.32
CA SER A 108 10.00 -6.51 -9.55
C SER A 108 8.55 -6.25 -9.96
N CYS A 109 7.89 -5.27 -9.36
CA CYS A 109 6.59 -4.78 -9.82
C CYS A 109 6.41 -3.29 -9.50
N VAL A 110 5.74 -2.56 -10.38
CA VAL A 110 5.30 -1.18 -10.12
C VAL A 110 3.78 -1.13 -10.14
N CYS A 111 3.19 -0.84 -8.99
CA CYS A 111 1.77 -0.62 -8.85
C CYS A 111 1.44 0.87 -8.98
N LYS A 112 0.53 1.20 -9.89
CA LYS A 112 0.04 2.54 -10.22
C LYS A 112 -1.34 2.45 -10.87
#